data_AF-A0A433PQZ7-F1
#
_entry.id   AF-A0A433PQZ7-F1
#
_cell.length_a   1.000
_cell.length_b   1.000
_cell.length_c   1.000
_cell.angle_alpha   90.00
_cell.angle_beta   90.00
_cell.angle_gamma   90.00
#
_symmetry.space_group_name_H-M   'P 1'
#
loop_
_entity.id
_entity.type
_entity.pdbx_description
1 polymer ?
#
loop_
_entity_poly.entity_id
_entity_poly.type
_entity_poly.pdbx_seq_one_letter_code
_entity_poly.pdbx_strand_id
1 'polypeptide(L)'
;FRYWSGEELRNYTCCGILADIITFILVTVFANAAHTAAAHTHTMTTARQPAVYLYRHIQTSQVLVSFRKGMKSKILNQILDQTARPPRLRKDHWMPVVAITGFKDVRSAQSIHDALLERLRKRQQCKQNSPDHLALPKRLRTPVEQNQLSEALVSLREIVQRFLENKPSKLKIRWDGDNIFYNMAKSKEAEAVAVARYGKEEGKVYAKEEVDWPDGIKHTTLVLKRGRTIEDYKIKY
;
A
#
# COMPACT_ATOMS: atom_id res chain seq x y z
N PHE A 1 38.76 18.32 -36.90
CA PHE A 1 38.94 19.55 -37.70
C PHE A 1 37.82 19.64 -38.73
N ARG A 2 37.29 20.85 -38.94
CA ARG A 2 36.26 21.27 -39.92
C ARG A 2 34.79 21.14 -39.50
N TYR A 3 34.32 22.23 -38.89
CA TYR A 3 33.02 22.86 -39.15
C TYR A 3 32.71 22.93 -40.65
N TRP A 4 31.46 22.73 -41.04
CA TRP A 4 30.85 23.42 -42.18
C TRP A 4 29.37 23.73 -41.84
N SER A 5 29.11 25.02 -41.62
CA SER A 5 27.83 25.69 -41.73
C SER A 5 27.50 25.92 -43.21
N GLY A 6 26.22 25.99 -43.57
CA GLY A 6 25.81 26.46 -44.90
C GLY A 6 24.30 26.33 -45.10
N GLU A 7 23.60 27.41 -44.81
CA GLU A 7 22.26 27.71 -45.34
C GLU A 7 22.30 27.70 -46.87
N GLU A 8 21.23 27.19 -47.51
CA GLU A 8 20.72 27.83 -48.72
C GLU A 8 19.24 27.52 -48.94
N LEU A 9 18.46 28.61 -48.96
CA LEU A 9 17.09 28.69 -49.44
C LEU A 9 17.04 28.41 -50.95
N ARG A 10 15.98 27.75 -51.44
CA ARG A 10 15.15 28.28 -52.53
C ARG A 10 13.90 27.44 -52.81
N ASN A 11 12.79 28.15 -52.68
CA ASN A 11 11.48 28.01 -53.29
C ASN A 11 11.45 27.28 -54.65
N TYR A 12 10.57 26.28 -54.75
CA TYR A 12 9.82 26.02 -55.97
C TYR A 12 8.34 25.86 -55.62
N THR A 13 7.56 26.80 -56.13
CA THR A 13 6.11 26.73 -56.28
C THR A 13 5.78 25.67 -57.35
N CYS A 14 4.94 24.71 -56.99
CA CYS A 14 4.12 24.00 -57.97
C CYS A 14 2.69 23.98 -57.45
N CYS A 15 1.92 24.93 -57.98
CA CYS A 15 0.47 24.89 -58.02
C CYS A 15 -0.02 23.56 -58.59
N GLY A 16 -1.11 23.06 -58.02
CA GLY A 16 -2.18 22.53 -58.86
C GLY A 16 -2.43 21.03 -58.84
N ILE A 17 -2.37 20.34 -57.69
CA ILE A 17 -3.05 19.02 -57.52
C ILE A 17 -3.49 18.78 -56.05
N LEU A 18 -4.08 19.78 -55.37
CA LEU A 18 -4.50 19.61 -53.96
C LEU A 18 -5.94 20.02 -53.66
N ALA A 19 -6.77 20.25 -54.69
CA ALA A 19 -8.16 20.65 -54.49
C ALA A 19 -9.18 19.48 -54.51
N ASP A 20 -8.83 18.31 -55.02
CA ASP A 20 -9.82 17.23 -55.25
C ASP A 20 -9.75 16.02 -54.30
N ILE A 21 -8.85 16.03 -53.31
CA ILE A 21 -8.77 14.94 -52.29
C ILE A 21 -9.49 15.32 -50.99
N ILE A 22 -9.72 16.61 -50.75
CA ILE A 22 -10.26 17.10 -49.45
C ILE A 22 -11.79 16.94 -49.36
N THR A 23 -12.50 16.79 -50.49
CA THR A 23 -13.97 16.70 -50.50
C THR A 23 -14.51 15.27 -50.34
N PHE A 24 -13.66 14.23 -50.46
CA PHE A 24 -14.11 12.83 -50.39
C PHE A 24 -13.91 12.16 -49.01
N ILE A 25 -13.17 12.79 -48.08
CA ILE A 25 -12.97 12.28 -46.72
C ILE A 25 -14.04 12.81 -45.74
N LEU A 26 -14.79 13.86 -46.10
CA LEU A 26 -15.76 14.49 -45.22
C LEU A 26 -17.17 13.86 -45.23
N VAL A 27 -17.48 12.97 -46.17
CA VAL A 27 -18.83 12.37 -46.30
C VAL A 27 -18.95 10.97 -45.65
N THR A 28 -17.84 10.32 -45.30
CA THR A 28 -17.85 9.00 -44.63
C THR A 28 -17.68 9.05 -43.12
N VAL A 29 -17.66 10.24 -42.50
CA VAL A 29 -17.52 10.39 -41.04
C VAL A 29 -18.87 10.67 -40.32
N PHE A 30 -19.94 11.04 -41.03
CA PHE A 30 -21.20 11.45 -40.39
C PHE A 30 -22.31 10.39 -40.32
N ALA A 31 -22.07 9.14 -40.74
CA ALA A 31 -23.10 8.08 -40.72
C ALA A 31 -22.98 7.05 -39.57
N ASN A 32 -22.04 7.22 -38.63
CA ASN A 32 -21.86 6.32 -37.48
C ASN A 32 -22.13 6.98 -36.11
N ALA A 33 -22.91 8.06 -36.08
CA ALA A 33 -23.19 8.82 -34.85
C ALA A 33 -24.56 8.54 -34.21
N ALA A 34 -25.40 7.68 -34.77
CA ALA A 34 -26.83 7.60 -34.37
C ALA A 34 -27.29 6.26 -33.74
N HIS A 35 -26.42 5.26 -33.57
CA HIS A 35 -26.81 3.96 -32.96
C HIS A 35 -26.11 3.60 -31.64
N THR A 36 -25.38 4.53 -31.03
CA THR A 36 -24.69 4.33 -29.74
C THR A 36 -25.26 5.23 -28.63
N ALA A 37 -26.56 5.51 -28.64
CA ALA A 37 -27.21 6.39 -27.65
C ALA A 37 -28.31 5.71 -26.79
N ALA A 38 -28.41 4.37 -26.78
CA ALA A 38 -29.48 3.67 -26.07
C ALA A 38 -29.01 2.47 -25.20
N ALA A 39 -27.83 2.58 -24.60
CA ALA A 39 -27.39 1.68 -23.53
C ALA A 39 -26.83 2.47 -22.33
N HIS A 40 -27.55 3.50 -21.91
CA HIS A 40 -27.38 4.13 -20.61
C HIS A 40 -28.40 3.55 -19.61
N THR A 41 -28.30 2.25 -19.38
CA THR A 41 -28.71 1.69 -18.09
C THR A 41 -27.62 2.02 -17.09
N HIS A 42 -27.93 2.89 -16.13
CA HIS A 42 -27.11 3.21 -14.97
C HIS A 42 -26.75 1.96 -14.16
N THR A 43 -25.71 1.22 -14.55
CA THR A 43 -24.89 0.53 -13.56
C THR A 43 -24.01 1.60 -12.93
N MET A 44 -24.38 2.07 -11.74
CA MET A 44 -23.48 2.87 -10.93
C MET A 44 -22.23 2.05 -10.61
N THR A 45 -21.22 2.17 -11.47
CA THR A 45 -19.86 1.69 -11.24
C THR A 45 -19.26 2.56 -10.15
N THR A 46 -19.62 2.29 -8.90
CA THR A 46 -19.06 2.96 -7.72
C THR A 46 -17.54 2.94 -7.82
N ALA A 47 -16.95 4.13 -7.96
CA ALA A 47 -15.52 4.31 -8.16
C ALA A 47 -14.71 3.58 -7.08
N ARG A 48 -13.74 2.80 -7.53
CA ARG A 48 -12.83 2.00 -6.69
C ARG A 48 -12.09 2.91 -5.72
N GLN A 49 -12.33 2.75 -4.42
CA GLN A 49 -11.57 3.50 -3.43
C GLN A 49 -10.13 2.97 -3.33
N PRO A 50 -9.11 3.84 -3.34
CA PRO A 50 -7.73 3.41 -3.10
C PRO A 50 -7.62 2.81 -1.70
N ALA A 51 -6.82 1.75 -1.56
CA ALA A 51 -6.60 1.09 -0.29
C ALA A 51 -5.19 0.49 -0.22
N VAL A 52 -4.66 0.41 1.00
CA VAL A 52 -3.38 -0.24 1.30
C VAL A 52 -3.65 -1.35 2.31
N TYR A 53 -3.15 -2.54 2.04
CA TYR A 53 -3.37 -3.75 2.82
C TYR A 53 -2.03 -4.25 3.36
N LEU A 54 -2.02 -4.64 4.63
CA LEU A 54 -0.90 -5.32 5.27
C LEU A 54 -1.33 -6.77 5.57
N TYR A 55 -0.47 -7.71 5.21
CA TYR A 55 -0.63 -9.13 5.49
C TYR A 55 0.51 -9.61 6.37
N ARG A 56 0.22 -10.47 7.33
CA ARG A 56 1.23 -11.18 8.11
C ARG A 56 1.29 -12.64 7.72
N HIS A 57 2.47 -13.22 7.80
CA HIS A 57 2.63 -14.66 7.84
C HIS A 57 2.26 -15.16 9.24
N ILE A 58 1.43 -16.20 9.33
CA ILE A 58 0.87 -16.66 10.62
C ILE A 58 1.95 -17.22 11.55
N GLN A 59 2.96 -17.90 11.02
CA GLN A 59 3.99 -18.55 11.84
C GLN A 59 5.19 -17.66 12.13
N THR A 60 5.58 -16.82 11.18
CA THR A 60 6.87 -16.10 11.22
C THR A 60 6.70 -14.60 11.47
N SER A 61 5.46 -14.10 11.43
CA SER A 61 5.15 -12.67 11.60
C SER A 61 5.85 -11.75 10.59
N GLN A 62 6.30 -12.28 9.46
CA GLN A 62 6.76 -11.49 8.31
C GLN A 62 5.59 -10.68 7.74
N VAL A 63 5.87 -9.47 7.26
CA VAL A 63 4.84 -8.56 6.76
C VAL A 63 4.99 -8.34 5.25
N LEU A 64 3.86 -8.35 4.55
CA LEU A 64 3.76 -7.95 3.15
C LEU A 64 2.76 -6.82 3.00
N VAL A 65 3.08 -5.87 2.11
CA VAL A 65 2.24 -4.70 1.83
C VAL A 65 1.71 -4.78 0.40
N SER A 66 0.42 -4.55 0.21
CA SER A 66 -0.22 -4.60 -1.11
C SER A 66 -1.25 -3.49 -1.32
N PHE A 67 -1.42 -3.04 -2.56
CA PHE A 67 -2.58 -2.22 -2.97
C PHE A 67 -3.84 -3.04 -3.27
N ARG A 68 -3.69 -4.36 -3.38
CA ARG A 68 -4.78 -5.25 -3.76
C ARG A 68 -5.12 -6.15 -2.60
N LYS A 69 -6.41 -6.43 -2.48
CA LYS A 69 -6.94 -7.44 -1.56
C LYS A 69 -6.45 -8.86 -1.91
N GLY A 70 -6.05 -9.10 -3.16
CA GLY A 70 -5.39 -10.33 -3.58
C GLY A 70 -3.91 -10.08 -3.81
N MET A 71 -3.07 -10.87 -3.16
CA MET A 71 -1.62 -10.84 -3.35
C MET A 71 -1.22 -11.72 -4.56
N LYS A 72 -0.26 -11.23 -5.36
CA LYS A 72 0.38 -11.99 -6.45
C LYS A 72 1.78 -12.42 -6.01
N SER A 73 2.32 -13.52 -6.54
CA SER A 73 3.63 -14.07 -6.14
C SER A 73 4.79 -13.06 -6.21
N LYS A 74 4.74 -12.07 -7.10
CA LYS A 74 5.75 -10.99 -7.21
C LYS A 74 5.93 -10.18 -5.91
N ILE A 75 4.91 -10.17 -5.03
CA ILE A 75 4.97 -9.47 -3.74
C ILE A 75 6.05 -10.05 -2.81
N LEU A 76 6.41 -11.33 -2.98
CA LEU A 76 7.42 -12.02 -2.16
C LEU A 76 8.81 -11.39 -2.30
N ASN A 77 9.04 -10.60 -3.36
CA ASN A 77 10.27 -9.83 -3.56
C ASN A 77 10.46 -8.72 -2.52
N GLN A 78 9.45 -8.43 -1.68
CA GLN A 78 9.59 -7.52 -0.54
C GLN A 78 10.48 -8.09 0.56
N ILE A 79 10.56 -9.42 0.68
CA ILE A 79 11.44 -10.11 1.63
C ILE A 79 12.87 -10.08 1.06
N LEU A 80 13.77 -9.36 1.72
CA LEU A 80 15.15 -9.17 1.25
C LEU A 80 15.95 -10.48 1.27
N ASP A 81 15.84 -11.23 2.36
CA ASP A 81 16.52 -12.53 2.50
C ASP A 81 15.85 -13.58 1.59
N GLN A 82 16.61 -14.09 0.62
CA GLN A 82 16.15 -15.11 -0.30
C GLN A 82 15.96 -16.47 0.37
N THR A 83 16.70 -16.75 1.45
CA THR A 83 16.63 -18.05 2.15
C THR A 83 15.39 -18.15 3.04
N ALA A 84 15.00 -17.05 3.68
CA ALA A 84 13.75 -16.94 4.42
C ALA A 84 12.51 -16.67 3.54
N ARG A 85 12.67 -16.52 2.21
CA ARG A 85 11.56 -16.27 1.30
C ARG A 85 10.83 -17.58 0.96
N PRO A 86 9.50 -17.67 1.21
CA PRO A 86 8.73 -18.82 0.76
C PRO A 86 8.78 -18.99 -0.77
N PRO A 87 8.88 -20.22 -1.30
CA PRO A 87 8.98 -20.45 -2.75
C PRO A 87 7.72 -20.06 -3.51
N ARG A 88 6.55 -20.14 -2.85
CA ARG A 88 5.26 -19.76 -3.40
C ARG A 88 4.36 -19.14 -2.35
N LEU A 89 3.47 -18.27 -2.79
CA LEU A 89 2.48 -17.65 -1.93
C LEU A 89 1.35 -18.63 -1.61
N ARG A 90 1.31 -19.09 -0.36
CA ARG A 90 0.28 -20.01 0.18
C ARG A 90 -0.83 -19.23 0.89
N LYS A 91 -2.06 -19.25 0.36
CA LYS A 91 -3.19 -18.44 0.87
C LYS A 91 -3.54 -18.72 2.34
N ASP A 92 -3.24 -19.92 2.81
CA ASP A 92 -3.47 -20.40 4.17
C ASP A 92 -2.47 -19.86 5.19
N HIS A 93 -1.28 -19.46 4.75
CA HIS A 93 -0.21 -18.99 5.64
C HIS A 93 -0.20 -17.47 5.82
N TRP A 94 -0.92 -16.74 4.97
CA TRP A 94 -0.94 -15.28 4.96
C TRP A 94 -2.30 -14.77 5.34
N MET A 95 -2.33 -13.89 6.34
CA MET A 95 -3.56 -13.34 6.90
C MET A 95 -3.53 -11.81 6.85
N PRO A 96 -4.61 -11.14 6.39
CA PRO A 96 -4.69 -9.69 6.44
C PRO A 96 -4.74 -9.20 7.89
N VAL A 97 -3.95 -8.18 8.20
CA VAL A 97 -3.84 -7.58 9.54
C VAL A 97 -4.51 -6.22 9.56
N VAL A 98 -4.18 -5.40 8.56
CA VAL A 98 -4.61 -4.00 8.48
C VAL A 98 -5.04 -3.68 7.06
N ALA A 99 -6.14 -2.95 6.92
CA ALA A 99 -6.53 -2.31 5.67
C ALA A 99 -6.78 -0.82 5.89
N ILE A 100 -6.05 0.02 5.16
CA ILE A 100 -6.16 1.47 5.21
C ILE A 100 -7.01 1.90 4.02
N THR A 101 -8.05 2.68 4.32
CA THR A 101 -9.04 3.15 3.35
C THR A 101 -9.38 4.62 3.60
N GLY A 102 -10.17 5.24 2.73
CA GLY A 102 -10.54 6.66 2.87
C GLY A 102 -9.55 7.63 2.23
N PHE A 103 -8.68 7.12 1.35
CA PHE A 103 -7.83 7.94 0.51
C PHE A 103 -8.67 8.74 -0.50
N LYS A 104 -8.37 10.03 -0.64
CA LYS A 104 -8.96 10.87 -1.70
C LYS A 104 -8.41 10.49 -3.07
N ASP A 105 -7.10 10.28 -3.15
CA ASP A 105 -6.37 10.02 -4.40
C ASP A 105 -5.60 8.71 -4.36
N VAL A 106 -5.42 8.09 -5.52
CA VAL A 106 -4.56 6.90 -5.69
C VAL A 106 -3.10 7.23 -5.37
N ARG A 107 -2.62 8.42 -5.73
CA ARG A 107 -1.25 8.89 -5.46
C ARG A 107 -0.95 8.97 -3.96
N SER A 108 -1.94 9.36 -3.16
CA SER A 108 -1.81 9.43 -1.71
C SER A 108 -1.66 8.03 -1.09
N ALA A 109 -2.47 7.07 -1.54
CA ALA A 109 -2.31 5.67 -1.14
C ALA A 109 -0.95 5.13 -1.57
N GLN A 110 -0.50 5.49 -2.77
CA GLN A 110 0.79 5.07 -3.30
C GLN A 110 1.96 5.60 -2.48
N SER A 111 1.92 6.89 -2.11
CA SER A 111 2.94 7.50 -1.25
C SER A 111 3.05 6.80 0.12
N ILE A 112 1.93 6.47 0.77
CA ILE A 112 1.97 5.73 2.05
C ILE A 112 2.56 4.33 1.86
N HIS A 113 2.13 3.62 0.81
CA HIS A 113 2.63 2.29 0.52
C HIS A 113 4.14 2.28 0.26
N ASP A 114 4.63 3.20 -0.57
CA ASP A 114 6.04 3.28 -0.95
C ASP A 114 6.90 3.70 0.25
N ALA A 115 6.44 4.69 1.04
CA ALA A 115 7.09 5.08 2.29
C ALA A 115 7.15 3.92 3.30
N LEU A 116 6.09 3.10 3.38
CA LEU A 116 6.05 1.94 4.28
C LEU A 116 7.06 0.87 3.83
N LEU A 117 7.09 0.55 2.53
CA LEU A 117 8.06 -0.40 1.98
C LEU A 117 9.51 0.07 2.18
N GLU A 118 9.78 1.35 1.95
CA GLU A 118 11.11 1.93 2.16
C GLU A 118 11.55 1.80 3.62
N ARG A 119 10.67 2.17 4.56
CA ARG A 119 10.96 2.07 6.00
C ARG A 119 11.17 0.64 6.46
N LEU A 120 10.33 -0.29 6.00
CA LEU A 120 10.47 -1.71 6.33
C LEU A 120 11.82 -2.25 5.86
N ARG A 121 12.23 -1.94 4.63
CA ARG A 121 13.55 -2.33 4.11
C ARG A 121 14.68 -1.73 4.93
N LYS A 122 14.61 -0.44 5.25
CA LYS A 122 15.63 0.25 6.05
C LYS A 122 15.75 -0.37 7.44
N ARG A 123 14.63 -0.61 8.14
CA ARG A 123 14.63 -1.25 9.47
C ARG A 123 15.20 -2.66 9.40
N GLN A 124 14.81 -3.45 8.41
CA GLN A 124 15.35 -4.81 8.22
C GLN A 124 16.87 -4.78 8.01
N GLN A 125 17.39 -3.87 7.19
CA GLN A 125 18.83 -3.71 6.97
C GLN A 125 19.56 -3.26 8.25
N CYS A 126 19.01 -2.28 8.97
CA CYS A 126 19.57 -1.83 10.25
C CYS A 126 19.61 -2.97 11.27
N LYS A 127 18.58 -3.82 11.32
CA LYS A 127 18.49 -4.99 12.20
C LYS A 127 19.51 -6.06 11.84
N GLN A 128 19.68 -6.36 10.56
CA GLN A 128 20.67 -7.34 10.10
C GLN A 128 22.11 -6.89 10.37
N ASN A 129 22.36 -5.58 10.27
CA ASN A 129 23.69 -4.99 10.44
C ASN A 129 24.00 -4.58 11.90
N SER A 130 23.09 -4.78 12.85
CA SER A 130 23.34 -4.35 14.23
C SER A 130 24.37 -5.28 14.92
N PRO A 131 25.27 -4.72 15.76
CA PRO A 131 26.30 -5.53 16.42
C PRO A 131 25.67 -6.59 17.32
N ASP A 132 24.59 -6.26 18.03
CA ASP A 132 23.85 -7.19 18.89
C ASP A 132 23.30 -8.37 18.09
N HIS A 133 22.76 -8.11 16.90
CA HIS A 133 22.24 -9.15 16.01
C HIS A 133 23.36 -10.03 15.45
N LEU A 134 24.50 -9.44 15.11
CA LEU A 134 25.68 -10.17 14.66
C LEU A 134 26.34 -11.00 15.78
N ALA A 135 26.15 -10.65 17.04
CA ALA A 135 26.59 -11.45 18.18
C ALA A 135 25.72 -12.71 18.40
N LEU A 136 24.44 -12.68 17.98
CA LEU A 136 23.54 -13.82 18.15
C LEU A 136 23.98 -15.03 17.30
N PRO A 137 23.77 -16.27 17.75
CA PRO A 137 23.93 -17.46 16.91
C PRO A 137 23.00 -17.42 15.68
N LYS A 138 23.47 -17.88 14.52
CA LYS A 138 22.71 -17.85 13.25
C LYS A 138 21.29 -18.43 13.36
N ARG A 139 21.12 -19.52 14.14
CA ARG A 139 19.81 -20.16 14.38
C ARG A 139 18.79 -19.24 15.06
N LEU A 140 19.24 -18.30 15.89
CA LEU A 140 18.39 -17.37 16.63
C LEU A 140 18.16 -16.06 15.86
N ARG A 141 19.01 -15.74 14.87
CA ARG A 141 18.84 -14.56 14.01
C ARG A 141 17.58 -14.68 13.16
N THR A 142 17.37 -15.83 12.51
CA THR A 142 16.27 -16.00 11.56
C THR A 142 14.88 -15.69 12.15
N PRO A 143 14.47 -16.23 13.32
CA PRO A 143 13.17 -15.88 13.92
C PRO A 143 13.06 -14.39 14.25
N VAL A 144 14.16 -13.77 14.68
CA VAL A 144 14.22 -12.34 15.02
C VAL A 144 14.09 -11.47 13.77
N GLU A 145 14.77 -11.82 12.68
CA GLU A 145 14.67 -11.12 11.38
C GLU A 145 13.29 -11.27 10.73
N GLN A 146 12.67 -12.45 10.90
CA GLN A 146 11.37 -12.74 10.34
C GLN A 146 10.23 -12.00 11.06
N ASN A 147 10.35 -11.78 12.36
CA ASN A 147 9.35 -11.05 13.12
C ASN A 147 9.42 -9.54 12.80
N GLN A 148 8.53 -9.10 11.90
CA GLN A 148 8.47 -7.74 11.36
C GLN A 148 7.18 -7.00 11.75
N LEU A 149 6.22 -7.69 12.37
CA LEU A 149 4.88 -7.16 12.58
C LEU A 149 4.85 -5.90 13.45
N SER A 150 5.50 -5.94 14.61
CA SER A 150 5.54 -4.80 15.54
C SER A 150 6.18 -3.57 14.89
N GLU A 151 7.36 -3.75 14.30
CA GLU A 151 8.10 -2.69 13.60
C GLU A 151 7.32 -2.11 12.41
N ALA A 152 6.55 -2.94 11.70
CA ALA A 152 5.68 -2.51 10.61
C ALA A 152 4.54 -1.62 11.09
N LEU A 153 3.92 -1.96 12.23
CA LEU A 153 2.82 -1.17 12.80
C LEU A 153 3.31 0.17 13.33
N VAL A 154 4.46 0.20 14.00
CA VAL A 154 5.11 1.46 14.43
C VAL A 154 5.45 2.33 13.22
N SER A 155 6.09 1.74 12.20
CA SER A 155 6.41 2.45 10.95
C SER A 155 5.16 3.00 10.27
N LEU A 156 4.08 2.23 10.27
CA LEU A 156 2.81 2.64 9.71
C LEU A 156 2.23 3.84 10.46
N ARG A 157 2.19 3.79 11.79
CA ARG A 157 1.70 4.90 12.64
C ARG A 157 2.45 6.19 12.31
N GLU A 158 3.77 6.15 12.35
CA GLU A 158 4.63 7.30 12.07
C GLU A 158 4.41 7.86 10.64
N ILE A 159 4.21 6.99 9.62
CA ILE A 159 3.92 7.43 8.25
C ILE A 159 2.57 8.11 8.18
N VAL A 160 1.55 7.52 8.81
CA VAL A 160 0.18 8.06 8.78
C VAL A 160 0.15 9.40 9.51
N GLN A 161 0.85 9.54 10.62
CA GLN A 161 0.98 10.81 11.34
C GLN A 161 1.56 11.91 10.43
N ARG A 162 2.72 11.66 9.81
CA ARG A 162 3.33 12.60 8.85
C ARG A 162 2.42 12.90 7.66
N PHE A 163 1.65 11.90 7.21
CA PHE A 163 0.72 12.09 6.11
C PHE A 163 -0.45 13.00 6.50
N LEU A 164 -0.99 12.85 7.71
CA LEU A 164 -2.09 13.68 8.22
C LEU A 164 -1.65 15.13 8.48
N GLU A 165 -0.44 15.33 8.99
CA GLU A 165 0.17 16.67 9.15
C GLU A 165 0.25 17.42 7.83
N ASN A 166 0.63 16.72 6.75
CA ASN A 166 0.73 17.31 5.42
C ASN A 166 -0.62 17.47 4.72
N LYS A 167 -1.56 16.54 4.96
CA LYS A 167 -2.84 16.46 4.23
C LYS A 167 -3.96 15.97 5.16
N PRO A 168 -4.85 16.87 5.64
CA PRO A 168 -6.00 16.45 6.43
C PRO A 168 -6.94 15.59 5.57
N SER A 169 -7.04 14.31 5.95
CA SER A 169 -7.88 13.33 5.25
C SER A 169 -8.56 12.41 6.27
N LYS A 170 -9.78 11.99 5.94
CA LYS A 170 -10.59 11.12 6.80
C LYS A 170 -10.20 9.67 6.57
N LEU A 171 -8.97 9.32 6.97
CA LEU A 171 -8.47 7.96 6.87
C LEU A 171 -9.23 7.02 7.80
N LYS A 172 -9.43 5.79 7.33
CA LYS A 172 -10.06 4.72 8.09
C LYS A 172 -9.13 3.52 8.10
N ILE A 173 -8.72 3.10 9.29
CA ILE A 173 -7.91 1.91 9.48
C ILE A 173 -8.83 0.78 9.96
N ARG A 174 -8.78 -0.33 9.23
CA ARG A 174 -9.53 -1.56 9.54
C ARG A 174 -8.57 -2.60 10.06
N TRP A 175 -8.85 -3.14 11.24
CA TRP A 175 -8.00 -4.08 11.95
C TRP A 175 -8.63 -5.46 11.98
N ASP A 176 -7.83 -6.51 11.84
CA ASP A 176 -8.29 -7.86 12.12
C ASP A 176 -8.97 -7.95 13.51
N GLY A 177 -10.11 -8.65 13.61
CA GLY A 177 -10.96 -8.67 14.80
C GLY A 177 -10.34 -9.36 16.00
N ASP A 178 -9.45 -10.31 15.75
CA ASP A 178 -8.73 -11.06 16.78
C ASP A 178 -7.41 -10.38 17.19
N ASN A 179 -7.07 -9.26 16.56
CA ASN A 179 -5.80 -8.60 16.83
C ASN A 179 -5.82 -7.87 18.17
N ILE A 180 -4.97 -8.32 19.08
CA ILE A 180 -4.60 -7.64 20.33
C ILE A 180 -4.32 -6.15 20.08
N PHE A 181 -3.72 -5.81 18.94
CA PHE A 181 -3.42 -4.42 18.53
C PHE A 181 -4.66 -3.53 18.35
N TYR A 182 -5.82 -4.08 17.96
CA TYR A 182 -7.07 -3.32 17.91
C TYR A 182 -7.55 -2.96 19.31
N ASN A 183 -7.44 -3.90 20.25
CA ASN A 183 -7.77 -3.68 21.66
C ASN A 183 -6.75 -2.75 22.33
N MET A 184 -5.48 -2.80 21.92
CA MET A 184 -4.45 -1.86 22.35
C MET A 184 -4.74 -0.44 21.85
N ALA A 185 -5.07 -0.27 20.56
CA ALA A 185 -5.42 1.03 19.98
C ALA A 185 -6.74 1.64 20.51
N LYS A 186 -7.58 0.86 21.18
CA LYS A 186 -8.90 1.31 21.68
C LYS A 186 -8.98 1.52 23.18
N SER A 187 -8.06 1.00 23.99
CA SER A 187 -8.30 0.88 25.43
C SER A 187 -7.27 1.59 26.30
N LYS A 188 -7.75 2.20 27.38
CA LYS A 188 -6.98 2.48 28.61
C LYS A 188 -6.48 1.19 29.27
N GLU A 189 -7.02 0.03 28.89
CA GLU A 189 -6.65 -1.30 29.38
C GLU A 189 -5.30 -1.76 28.80
N ALA A 190 -4.88 -1.22 27.65
CA ALA A 190 -3.55 -1.43 27.09
C ALA A 190 -2.44 -0.94 28.05
N GLU A 191 -2.69 0.18 28.73
CA GLU A 191 -1.82 0.70 29.79
C GLU A 191 -1.76 -0.27 30.97
N ALA A 192 -2.91 -0.81 31.40
CA ALA A 192 -2.96 -1.79 32.48
C ALA A 192 -2.22 -3.10 32.14
N VAL A 193 -2.35 -3.60 30.90
CA VAL A 193 -1.67 -4.81 30.42
C VAL A 193 -0.16 -4.59 30.25
N ALA A 194 0.26 -3.44 29.71
CA ALA A 194 1.67 -3.08 29.59
C ALA A 194 2.32 -2.87 30.97
N VAL A 195 1.61 -2.22 31.90
CA VAL A 195 2.04 -2.05 33.30
C VAL A 195 2.16 -3.40 34.03
N ALA A 196 1.25 -4.33 33.77
CA ALA A 196 1.33 -5.69 34.34
C ALA A 196 2.52 -6.48 33.79
N ARG A 197 2.95 -6.23 32.55
CA ARG A 197 4.00 -7.01 31.88
C ARG A 197 5.41 -6.43 32.04
N TYR A 198 5.53 -5.11 32.12
CA TYR A 198 6.81 -4.39 32.14
C TYR A 198 6.98 -3.51 33.39
N GLY A 199 6.01 -3.48 34.30
CA GLY A 199 6.04 -2.63 35.50
C GLY A 199 5.47 -1.23 35.28
N LYS A 200 5.27 -0.47 36.37
CA LYS A 200 4.53 0.82 36.36
C LYS A 200 5.18 1.93 35.54
N GLU A 201 6.51 2.04 35.56
CA GLU A 201 7.25 3.11 34.87
C GLU A 201 7.42 2.77 33.38
N GLU A 202 7.99 1.61 33.07
CA GLU A 202 8.22 1.17 31.68
C GLU A 202 6.92 0.86 30.96
N GLY A 203 5.96 0.21 31.63
CA GLY A 203 4.65 -0.10 31.05
C GLY A 203 3.84 1.13 30.66
N LYS A 204 4.03 2.27 31.36
CA LYS A 204 3.44 3.55 30.95
C LYS A 204 4.11 4.13 29.71
N VAL A 205 5.44 4.01 29.59
CA VAL A 205 6.18 4.42 28.40
C VAL A 205 5.78 3.57 27.19
N TYR A 206 5.76 2.24 27.34
CA TYR A 206 5.34 1.32 26.30
C TYR A 206 3.87 1.49 25.92
N ALA A 207 2.97 1.72 26.88
CA ALA A 207 1.58 2.01 26.56
C ALA A 207 1.43 3.32 25.78
N LYS A 208 2.13 4.39 26.18
CA LYS A 208 2.05 5.69 25.50
C LYS A 208 2.71 5.66 24.11
N GLU A 209 3.78 4.89 23.95
CA GLU A 209 4.46 4.66 22.67
C GLU A 209 3.76 3.65 21.75
N GLU A 210 2.98 2.69 22.28
CA GLU A 210 2.25 1.71 21.47
C GLU A 210 0.82 2.14 21.11
N VAL A 211 0.18 3.05 21.88
CA VAL A 211 -1.28 3.26 21.82
C VAL A 211 -1.73 4.55 21.11
N ASP A 212 -0.93 5.63 21.08
CA ASP A 212 -1.43 6.93 20.62
C ASP A 212 -1.44 7.09 19.09
N TRP A 213 -2.46 6.57 18.40
CA TRP A 213 -2.69 6.88 16.99
C TRP A 213 -3.00 8.37 16.78
N PRO A 214 -2.55 8.99 15.67
CA PRO A 214 -2.79 10.41 15.45
C PRO A 214 -4.29 10.70 15.27
N ASP A 215 -4.69 11.89 15.74
CA ASP A 215 -6.09 12.31 15.73
C ASP A 215 -6.70 12.33 14.32
N GLY A 216 -8.02 12.07 14.25
CA GLY A 216 -8.77 12.10 13.00
C GLY A 216 -8.80 10.78 12.22
N ILE A 217 -8.14 9.72 12.71
CA ILE A 217 -8.27 8.37 12.15
C ILE A 217 -9.49 7.66 12.74
N LYS A 218 -10.31 7.04 11.88
CA LYS A 218 -11.36 6.12 12.34
C LYS A 218 -10.87 4.69 12.35
N HIS A 219 -10.88 4.07 13.52
CA HIS A 219 -10.53 2.66 13.71
C HIS A 219 -11.78 1.79 13.64
N THR A 220 -11.76 0.78 12.78
CA THR A 220 -12.89 -0.14 12.55
C THR A 220 -12.37 -1.57 12.49
N THR A 221 -13.25 -2.55 12.70
CA THR A 221 -12.89 -3.97 12.56
C THR A 221 -12.97 -4.38 11.10
N LEU A 222 -12.01 -5.18 10.66
CA LEU A 222 -11.90 -5.78 9.35
C LEU A 222 -12.71 -7.08 9.36
N VAL A 223 -13.74 -7.15 8.53
CA VAL A 223 -14.56 -8.36 8.41
C VAL A 223 -13.86 -9.34 7.49
N LEU A 224 -13.52 -10.52 8.02
CA LEU A 224 -12.83 -11.58 7.30
C LEU A 224 -13.75 -12.80 7.10
N LYS A 225 -13.89 -13.25 5.84
CA LYS A 225 -14.47 -14.55 5.50
C LYS A 225 -13.57 -15.65 6.01
N ARG A 226 -14.09 -16.50 6.91
CA ARG A 226 -13.35 -17.65 7.47
C ARG A 226 -11.99 -17.24 8.04
N GLY A 227 -11.87 -16.02 8.58
CA GLY A 227 -10.64 -15.48 9.16
C GLY A 227 -9.49 -15.24 8.17
N ARG A 228 -9.70 -15.31 6.84
CA ARG A 228 -8.59 -15.27 5.86
C ARG A 228 -8.78 -14.29 4.73
N THR A 229 -10.01 -14.21 4.19
CA THR A 229 -10.28 -13.37 3.01
C THR A 229 -11.05 -12.16 3.46
N ILE A 230 -10.56 -10.96 3.15
CA ILE A 230 -11.30 -9.72 3.43
C ILE A 230 -12.69 -9.85 2.79
N GLU A 231 -13.78 -9.55 3.49
CA GLU A 231 -15.14 -9.71 2.93
C GLU A 231 -15.83 -8.37 2.66
N ASP A 232 -15.11 -7.28 2.94
CA ASP A 232 -15.68 -5.94 2.98
C ASP A 232 -16.17 -5.44 1.61
N TYR A 233 -17.50 -5.39 1.48
CA TYR A 233 -18.22 -5.01 0.26
C TYR A 233 -18.08 -3.52 -0.08
N LYS A 234 -17.65 -2.68 0.87
CA LYS A 234 -17.37 -1.25 0.63
C LYS A 234 -15.99 -1.00 0.04
N ILE A 235 -15.15 -2.04 -0.07
CA ILE A 235 -13.82 -1.95 -0.68
C ILE A 235 -13.83 -2.84 -1.94
N LYS A 236 -14.41 -2.34 -3.03
CA LYS A 236 -14.45 -3.04 -4.33
C LYS A 236 -13.20 -2.76 -5.17
N TYR A 237 -12.92 -3.68 -6.10
CA TYR A 237 -11.73 -3.77 -6.97
C TYR A 237 -11.78 -2.86 -8.19
#